data_AF-A0A9D3WVQ2-F1
#
_entry.id   AF-A0A9D3WVQ2-F1
#
_cell.length_a   1.000
_cell.length_b   1.000
_cell.length_c   1.000
_cell.angle_alpha   90.00
_cell.angle_beta   90.00
_cell.angle_gamma   90.00
#
_symmetry.space_group_name_H-M   'P 1'
#
loop_
_entity.id
_entity.type
_entity.pdbx_description
1 polymer ?
#
loop_
_entity_poly.entity_id
_entity_poly.type
_entity_poly.pdbx_seq_one_letter_code
_entity_poly.pdbx_strand_id
1 'polypeptide(L)'
;LTLVSAPHLARSYHHLFPLDAFQEVTLEEYKGERYCQGCQGEIKDQHVYICKVCQNVFCVECDLFVHDSLHCCPGCIHKHPTPLCI
;
A
#
# COMPACT_ATOMS: atom_id res chain seq x y z
N LEU A 1 -14.93 33.76 -8.66
CA LEU A 1 -14.46 32.58 -7.90
C LEU A 1 -14.47 31.37 -8.82
N THR A 2 -13.36 30.65 -8.92
CA THR A 2 -13.29 29.38 -9.66
C THR A 2 -13.94 28.28 -8.82
N LEU A 3 -15.15 27.87 -9.20
CA LEU A 3 -15.82 26.70 -8.64
C LEU A 3 -15.21 25.44 -9.26
N VAL A 4 -14.07 25.00 -8.72
CA VAL A 4 -13.51 23.69 -9.05
C VAL A 4 -14.25 22.65 -8.22
N SER A 5 -14.74 21.58 -8.85
CA SER A 5 -15.44 20.56 -8.09
C SER A 5 -14.46 19.80 -7.19
N ALA A 6 -14.78 19.75 -5.90
CA ALA A 6 -14.10 18.92 -4.92
C ALA A 6 -13.82 17.47 -5.40
N PRO A 7 -14.74 16.75 -6.07
CA PRO A 7 -14.46 15.40 -6.56
C PRO A 7 -13.43 15.33 -7.70
N HIS A 8 -13.36 16.31 -8.60
CA HIS A 8 -12.33 16.33 -9.64
C HIS A 8 -10.95 16.68 -9.07
N LEU A 9 -10.92 17.54 -8.05
CA LEU A 9 -9.71 17.82 -7.28
C LEU A 9 -9.26 16.54 -6.55
N ALA A 10 -10.16 15.88 -5.82
CA ALA A 10 -9.92 14.62 -5.09
C ALA A 10 -9.33 13.52 -5.99
N ARG A 11 -9.85 13.35 -7.21
CA ARG A 11 -9.28 12.40 -8.18
C ARG A 11 -7.87 12.80 -8.65
N SER A 12 -7.63 14.10 -8.79
CA SER A 12 -6.30 14.62 -9.16
C SER A 12 -5.27 14.48 -8.03
N TYR A 13 -5.69 14.38 -6.76
CA TYR A 13 -4.77 14.16 -5.63
C TYR A 13 -3.96 12.86 -5.75
N HIS A 14 -4.49 11.82 -6.40
CA HIS A 14 -3.77 10.56 -6.63
C HIS A 14 -2.52 10.75 -7.51
N HIS A 15 -2.54 11.75 -8.40
CA HIS A 15 -1.40 12.12 -9.23
C HIS A 15 -0.48 13.15 -8.57
N LEU A 16 -1.00 13.92 -7.61
CA LEU A 16 -0.23 14.93 -6.88
C LEU A 16 0.59 14.32 -5.74
N PHE A 17 0.14 13.20 -5.18
CA PHE A 17 0.79 12.49 -4.08
C PHE A 17 0.73 10.98 -4.32
N PRO A 18 1.67 10.41 -5.11
CA PRO A 18 1.71 8.98 -5.34
C PRO A 18 1.98 8.24 -4.03
N LEU A 19 1.47 7.01 -3.94
CA LEU A 19 1.76 6.13 -2.81
C LEU A 19 3.24 5.76 -2.79
N ASP A 20 3.86 5.82 -1.61
CA ASP A 20 5.24 5.38 -1.43
C ASP A 20 5.39 3.88 -1.77
N ALA A 21 6.38 3.58 -2.61
CA ALA A 21 6.73 2.21 -2.95
C ALA A 21 6.96 1.36 -1.69
N PHE A 22 6.39 0.16 -1.68
CA PHE A 22 6.63 -0.81 -0.63
C PHE A 22 8.09 -1.25 -0.61
N GLN A 23 8.55 -1.71 0.55
CA GLN A 23 9.88 -2.27 0.69
C GLN A 23 9.87 -3.70 0.17
N GLU A 24 10.67 -3.96 -0.86
CA GLU A 24 10.91 -5.30 -1.39
C GLU A 24 11.93 -6.03 -0.51
N VAL A 25 11.59 -7.25 -0.09
CA VAL A 25 12.44 -8.13 0.72
C VAL A 25 12.38 -9.54 0.14
N THR A 26 13.48 -10.27 0.18
CA THR A 26 13.49 -11.67 -0.26
C THR A 26 12.73 -12.56 0.72
N LEU A 27 12.05 -13.58 0.22
CA LEU A 27 11.29 -14.54 1.03
C LEU A 27 12.21 -15.37 1.97
N GLU A 28 13.50 -15.45 1.68
CA GLU A 28 14.52 -16.09 2.51
C GLU A 28 14.85 -15.25 3.75
N GLU A 29 14.92 -13.92 3.60
CA GLU A 29 15.18 -12.98 4.69
C GLU A 29 13.94 -12.73 5.56
N TYR A 30 12.76 -12.86 4.96
CA TYR A 30 11.49 -12.60 5.63
C TYR A 30 11.10 -13.72 6.61
N LYS A 31 11.12 -13.42 7.92
CA LYS A 31 10.84 -14.37 9.01
C LYS A 31 9.38 -14.38 9.50
N GLY A 32 8.47 -13.67 8.83
CA GLY A 32 7.07 -13.55 9.23
C GLY A 32 6.17 -14.60 8.58
N GLU A 33 4.86 -14.45 8.82
CA GLU A 33 3.84 -15.29 8.18
C GLU A 33 3.80 -15.03 6.67
N ARG A 34 3.75 -16.10 5.88
CA ARG A 34 3.75 -16.05 4.41
C ARG A 34 2.34 -15.85 3.85
N TYR A 35 1.56 -14.96 4.44
CA TYR A 35 0.21 -14.64 3.98
C TYR A 35 0.13 -13.16 3.61
N CYS A 36 -0.43 -12.90 2.43
CA CYS A 36 -0.67 -11.56 1.94
C CYS A 36 -1.86 -10.94 2.68
N GLN A 37 -1.68 -9.75 3.25
CA GLN A 37 -2.74 -9.03 3.97
C GLN A 37 -3.84 -8.51 3.02
N GLY A 38 -3.55 -8.38 1.72
CA GLY A 38 -4.50 -7.91 0.71
C GLY A 38 -5.45 -9.02 0.23
N CYS A 39 -4.90 -10.10 -0.30
CA CYS A 39 -5.69 -11.20 -0.88
C CYS A 39 -5.89 -12.40 0.06
N GLN A 40 -5.28 -12.40 1.24
CA GLN A 40 -5.28 -13.52 2.21
C GLN A 40 -4.71 -14.83 1.65
N GLY A 41 -4.01 -14.77 0.52
CA GLY A 41 -3.34 -15.91 -0.11
C GLY A 41 -1.93 -16.12 0.44
N GLU A 42 -1.43 -17.35 0.32
CA GLU A 42 -0.05 -17.69 0.62
C GLU A 42 0.90 -17.05 -0.40
N ILE A 43 1.97 -16.42 0.09
CA ILE A 43 3.01 -15.80 -0.76
C ILE A 43 4.03 -16.87 -1.14
N LYS A 44 4.07 -17.22 -2.42
CA LYS A 44 4.96 -18.25 -2.97
C LYS A 44 6.13 -17.69 -3.78
N ASP A 45 6.07 -16.41 -4.11
CA ASP A 45 7.09 -15.72 -4.89
C ASP A 45 8.37 -15.51 -4.08
N GLN A 46 9.49 -15.26 -4.78
CA GLN A 46 10.79 -15.04 -4.15
C GLN A 46 10.85 -13.71 -3.36
N HIS A 47 9.90 -12.80 -3.61
CA HIS A 47 9.89 -11.46 -3.02
C HIS A 47 8.59 -11.19 -2.28
N VAL A 48 8.70 -10.41 -1.23
CA VAL A 48 7.63 -9.98 -0.33
C VAL A 48 7.67 -8.46 -0.26
N TYR A 49 6.50 -7.83 -0.32
CA TYR A 49 6.39 -6.36 -0.34
C TYR A 49 5.80 -5.86 0.97
N ILE A 50 6.54 -5.00 1.68
CA ILE A 50 6.18 -4.54 3.02
C ILE A 50 5.87 -3.04 2.99
N CYS A 51 4.69 -2.66 3.48
CA CYS A 51 4.35 -1.25 3.60
C CYS A 51 5.18 -0.59 4.72
N LYS A 52 5.90 0.49 4.38
CA LYS A 52 6.78 1.20 5.32
C LYS A 52 6.04 1.85 6.51
N VAL A 53 4.75 2.14 6.34
CA VAL A 53 3.91 2.81 7.36
C VAL A 53 3.24 1.79 8.29
N CYS A 54 2.40 0.92 7.75
CA CYS A 54 1.62 -0.03 8.56
C CYS A 54 2.31 -1.37 8.81
N GLN A 55 3.45 -1.62 8.17
CA GLN A 55 4.25 -2.85 8.26
C GLN A 55 3.48 -4.13 7.87
N ASN A 56 2.40 -3.98 7.09
CA ASN A 56 1.67 -5.10 6.51
C ASN A 56 2.39 -5.63 5.26
N VAL A 57 2.09 -6.89 4.95
CA VAL A 57 2.81 -7.72 3.99
C VAL A 57 1.92 -8.01 2.79
N PHE A 58 2.46 -7.89 1.58
CA PHE A 58 1.73 -8.05 0.34
C PHE A 58 2.51 -8.92 -0.65
N CYS A 59 1.78 -9.69 -1.46
CA CYS A 59 2.33 -10.36 -2.65
C CYS A 59 2.51 -9.36 -3.81
N VAL A 60 3.22 -9.78 -4.86
CA VAL A 60 3.46 -8.95 -6.06
C VAL A 60 2.16 -8.45 -6.70
N GLU A 61 1.15 -9.31 -6.83
CA GLU A 61 -0.13 -8.94 -7.43
C GLU A 61 -0.85 -7.85 -6.63
N CYS A 62 -0.80 -7.93 -5.30
CA CYS A 62 -1.38 -6.91 -4.43
C CYS A 62 -0.57 -5.61 -4.45
N ASP A 63 0.76 -5.70 -4.56
CA ASP A 63 1.63 -4.52 -4.70
C ASP A 63 1.30 -3.74 -5.98
N LEU A 64 1.25 -4.44 -7.13
CA LEU A 64 0.88 -3.84 -8.41
C LEU A 64 -0.52 -3.23 -8.38
N PHE A 65 -1.51 -3.98 -7.87
CA PHE A 65 -2.88 -3.48 -7.77
C PHE A 65 -2.98 -2.23 -6.88
N VAL A 66 -2.22 -2.20 -5.78
CA VAL A 66 -2.19 -1.06 -4.87
C VAL A 66 -1.56 0.16 -5.52
N HIS A 67 -0.48 0.02 -6.27
CA HIS A 67 0.23 1.15 -6.89
C HIS A 67 -0.41 1.64 -8.19
N ASP A 68 -1.00 0.76 -9.00
CA ASP A 68 -1.56 1.12 -10.32
C ASP A 68 -3.06 1.46 -10.27
N SER A 69 -3.82 0.78 -9.40
CA SER A 69 -5.29 0.91 -9.36
C SER A 69 -5.77 1.66 -8.13
N LEU A 70 -5.43 1.17 -6.93
CA LEU A 70 -5.99 1.72 -5.69
C LEU A 70 -5.33 3.04 -5.28
N HIS A 71 -4.03 3.20 -5.56
CA HIS A 71 -3.18 4.32 -5.11
C HIS A 71 -3.21 4.56 -3.59
N CYS A 72 -3.63 3.57 -2.80
CA CYS A 72 -3.74 3.63 -1.36
C CYS A 72 -3.46 2.26 -0.76
N CYS A 73 -2.65 2.20 0.31
CA CYS A 73 -2.40 0.96 1.03
C CYS A 73 -3.64 0.57 1.87
N PRO A 74 -4.27 -0.61 1.63
CA PRO A 74 -5.45 -1.05 2.39
C PRO A 74 -5.14 -1.27 3.87
N GLY A 75 -3.88 -1.58 4.20
CA GLY A 75 -3.42 -1.69 5.58
C GLY A 75 -3.48 -0.37 6.34
N CYS A 76 -2.99 0.71 5.75
CA CYS A 76 -2.96 2.04 6.37
C CYS A 76 -4.36 2.65 6.54
N ILE A 77 -5.31 2.30 5.66
CA ILE A 77 -6.69 2.77 5.78
C ILE A 77 -7.37 2.16 7.02
N HIS A 78 -7.14 0.87 7.28
CA HIS A 78 -7.79 0.16 8.38
C HIS A 78 -7.04 0.29 9.72
N LYS A 79 -5.70 0.25 9.68
CA LYS A 79 -4.87 0.59 10.83
C LYS A 79 -4.78 2.12 10.84
N HIS A 80 -5.72 2.79 11.50
CA HIS A 80 -5.55 4.20 11.85
C HIS A 80 -4.10 4.37 12.32
N PRO A 81 -3.30 5.22 11.66
CA PRO A 81 -1.95 5.44 12.13
C PRO A 81 -2.09 5.91 13.57
N THR A 82 -1.43 5.21 14.50
CA THR A 82 -1.01 5.88 15.73
C THR A 82 -0.35 7.16 15.24
N PRO A 83 -0.84 8.34 15.66
CA PRO A 83 -0.53 9.59 14.97
C PRO A 83 0.98 9.68 14.81
N LEU A 84 1.45 9.72 13.55
CA LEU A 84 2.79 10.22 13.31
C LEU A 84 2.82 11.60 13.96
N CYS A 85 3.68 11.76 14.96
CA CYS A 85 4.01 13.06 15.51
C CYS A 85 4.42 13.98 14.37
N ILE A 86 3.56 14.94 14.03
CA ILE A 86 3.86 16.30 13.58
C ILE A 86 2.61 17.16 13.74
#